data_AF-A0A8B6GQ84-F1
#
_entry.id   AF-A0A8B6GQ84-F1
#
_cell.length_a   1.000
_cell.length_b   1.000
_cell.length_c   1.000
_cell.angle_alpha   90.00
_cell.angle_beta   90.00
_cell.angle_gamma   90.00
#
_symmetry.space_group_name_H-M   'P 1'
#
loop_
_entity.id
_entity.type
_entity.pdbx_description
1 polymer ?
#
loop_
_entity_poly.entity_id
_entity_poly.type
_entity_poly.pdbx_seq_one_letter_code
_entity_poly.pdbx_strand_id
1 'polypeptide(L)'
;MATVVDRDEIQAILSKTWNGAMSTAAITAEFFTMISAYKRKTDELQKQKVDYENQKQKNITLNKQNIELLQLNQENEKSIETKTEKGRYTDDMRTCILELASLEIPCNKVSAHVAHELAQSKHWGAFSDGTSRDGKKIVDIGVHTEKQTYCLGYIPVAVENAETLSNVVQNTITETAKLVNSDPTNENQCTENKNRLLKSFTTVMSDRSSVMKKTNILLDEWRKQVLEQSGLQRDEIKKLDFLYCSAHVLLGFHSEMEKTSKNF
;
A
#
# COMPACT_ATOMS: atom_id res chain seq x y z
N MET A 1 -15.21 22.01 -21.09
CA MET A 1 -15.73 23.39 -21.15
C MET A 1 -14.87 24.15 -22.15
N ALA A 2 -15.40 24.42 -23.34
CA ALA A 2 -14.70 25.22 -24.35
C ALA A 2 -14.84 26.70 -23.94
N THR A 3 -13.72 27.37 -23.66
CA THR A 3 -13.68 28.83 -23.56
C THR A 3 -13.82 29.38 -24.97
N VAL A 4 -15.07 29.68 -25.32
CA VAL A 4 -15.46 30.58 -26.40
C VAL A 4 -14.61 31.83 -26.26
N VAL A 5 -14.05 32.33 -27.38
CA VAL A 5 -13.40 33.65 -27.45
C VAL A 5 -14.20 34.63 -26.62
N ASP A 6 -13.53 35.27 -25.68
CA ASP A 6 -14.18 36.00 -24.61
C ASP A 6 -15.15 37.01 -25.23
N ARG A 7 -16.45 36.81 -24.97
CA ARG A 7 -17.52 37.63 -25.52
C ARG A 7 -17.26 39.11 -25.21
N ASP A 8 -16.60 39.34 -24.08
CA ASP A 8 -16.24 40.64 -23.57
C ASP A 8 -15.15 41.33 -24.42
N GLU A 9 -14.21 40.57 -25.00
CA GLU A 9 -13.18 41.10 -25.93
C GLU A 9 -13.81 41.57 -27.25
N ILE A 10 -14.71 40.76 -27.82
CA ILE A 10 -15.44 41.12 -29.06
C ILE A 10 -16.32 42.35 -28.81
N GLN A 11 -17.00 42.39 -27.66
CA GLN A 11 -17.88 43.49 -27.29
C GLN A 11 -17.11 44.79 -27.00
N ALA A 12 -15.89 44.70 -26.47
CA ALA A 12 -15.00 45.85 -26.27
C ALA A 12 -14.50 46.44 -27.60
N ILE A 13 -14.13 45.62 -28.58
CA ILE A 13 -13.70 46.08 -29.91
C ILE A 13 -14.85 46.75 -30.66
N LEU A 14 -16.05 46.14 -30.64
CA LEU A 14 -17.24 46.72 -31.26
C LEU A 14 -17.63 48.06 -30.62
N SER A 15 -17.51 48.20 -29.29
CA SER A 15 -17.78 49.45 -28.58
C SER A 15 -16.81 50.58 -28.94
N LYS A 16 -15.51 50.28 -29.12
CA LYS A 16 -14.50 51.25 -29.57
C LYS A 16 -14.74 51.70 -31.02
N THR A 17 -15.25 50.79 -31.84
CA THR A 17 -15.56 51.03 -33.26
C THR A 17 -16.78 51.93 -33.42
N TRP A 18 -17.83 51.71 -32.60
CA TRP A 18 -19.07 52.49 -32.63
C TRP A 18 -18.89 53.94 -32.14
N ASN A 19 -17.96 54.18 -31.21
CA ASN A 19 -17.69 55.50 -30.64
C ASN A 19 -16.74 56.38 -31.50
N GLY A 20 -16.44 55.99 -32.74
CA GLY A 20 -15.60 56.79 -33.66
C GLY A 20 -14.13 56.90 -33.28
N ALA A 21 -13.65 56.08 -32.33
CA ALA A 21 -12.31 56.17 -31.74
C ALA A 21 -11.20 55.48 -32.56
N MET A 22 -11.53 54.84 -33.69
CA MET A 22 -10.58 54.11 -34.53
C MET A 22 -10.77 54.43 -36.01
N SER A 23 -9.66 54.55 -36.75
CA SER A 23 -9.69 54.66 -38.21
C SER A 23 -10.06 53.32 -38.84
N THR A 24 -10.63 53.35 -40.06
CA THR A 24 -10.99 52.14 -40.82
C THR A 24 -9.83 51.17 -40.99
N ALA A 25 -8.60 51.68 -41.16
CA ALA A 25 -7.39 50.86 -41.24
C ALA A 25 -7.08 50.14 -39.93
N ALA A 26 -7.24 50.81 -38.79
CA ALA A 26 -7.01 50.22 -37.47
C ALA A 26 -8.05 49.15 -37.13
N ILE A 27 -9.33 49.38 -37.48
CA ILE A 27 -10.41 48.39 -37.32
C ILE A 27 -10.13 47.14 -38.16
N THR A 28 -9.67 47.32 -39.39
CA THR A 28 -9.35 46.21 -40.30
C THR A 28 -8.19 45.37 -39.76
N ALA A 29 -7.15 46.01 -39.22
CA ALA A 29 -5.98 45.31 -38.65
C ALA A 29 -6.34 44.49 -37.39
N GLU A 30 -7.17 45.04 -36.49
CA GLU A 30 -7.67 44.32 -35.32
C GLU A 30 -8.53 43.12 -35.72
N PHE A 31 -9.39 43.29 -36.73
CA PHE A 31 -10.25 42.21 -37.21
C PHE A 31 -9.43 41.05 -37.83
N PHE A 32 -8.39 41.36 -38.61
CA PHE A 32 -7.47 40.33 -39.13
C PHE A 32 -6.69 39.62 -38.02
N THR A 33 -6.29 40.35 -36.97
CA THR A 33 -5.59 39.78 -35.81
C THR A 33 -6.50 38.80 -35.07
N MET A 34 -7.76 39.19 -34.84
CA MET A 34 -8.78 38.34 -34.23
C MET A 34 -9.07 37.08 -35.05
N ILE A 35 -9.25 37.20 -36.38
CA ILE A 35 -9.43 36.05 -37.28
C ILE A 35 -8.24 35.10 -37.20
N SER A 36 -7.02 35.64 -37.19
CA SER A 36 -5.79 34.85 -37.13
C SER A 36 -5.61 34.15 -35.78
N ALA A 37 -6.03 34.78 -34.68
CA ALA A 37 -6.07 34.16 -33.35
C ALA A 37 -7.11 33.05 -33.27
N TYR A 38 -8.32 33.29 -33.81
CA TYR A 38 -9.38 32.29 -33.86
C TYR A 38 -8.95 31.06 -34.64
N LYS A 39 -8.36 31.25 -35.83
CA LYS A 39 -7.88 30.14 -36.68
C LYS A 39 -6.81 29.30 -35.97
N ARG A 40 -5.81 29.94 -35.34
CA ARG A 40 -4.80 29.24 -34.53
C ARG A 40 -5.44 28.41 -33.41
N LYS A 41 -6.46 28.95 -32.74
CA LYS A 41 -7.13 28.24 -31.66
C LYS A 41 -7.94 27.05 -32.15
N THR A 42 -8.60 27.18 -33.30
CA THR A 42 -9.28 26.06 -33.96
C THR A 42 -8.29 24.96 -34.34
N ASP A 43 -7.13 25.31 -34.87
CA ASP A 43 -6.09 24.35 -35.25
C ASP A 43 -5.51 23.61 -34.01
N GLU A 44 -5.27 24.34 -32.90
CA GLU A 44 -4.86 23.74 -31.63
C GLU A 44 -5.89 22.74 -31.08
N LEU A 45 -7.17 23.11 -31.09
CA LEU A 45 -8.25 22.24 -30.62
C LEU A 45 -8.38 21.00 -31.48
N GLN A 46 -8.22 21.15 -32.80
CA GLN A 46 -8.25 20.02 -33.73
C GLN A 46 -7.09 19.06 -33.47
N LYS A 47 -5.89 19.58 -33.20
CA LYS A 47 -4.73 18.78 -32.81
C LYS A 47 -4.96 18.04 -31.49
N GLN A 48 -5.45 18.73 -30.46
CA GLN A 48 -5.77 18.11 -29.16
C GLN A 48 -6.80 16.98 -29.29
N LYS A 49 -7.80 17.15 -30.16
CA LYS A 49 -8.80 16.11 -30.43
C LYS A 49 -8.17 14.86 -31.05
N VAL A 50 -7.26 15.03 -32.01
CA VAL A 50 -6.52 13.92 -32.63
C VAL A 50 -5.64 13.20 -31.60
N ASP A 51 -4.92 13.96 -30.77
CA ASP A 51 -4.05 13.39 -29.72
C ASP A 51 -4.87 12.60 -28.68
N TYR A 52 -6.05 13.09 -28.31
CA TYR A 52 -6.98 12.41 -27.41
C TYR A 52 -7.47 11.07 -28.00
N GLU A 53 -7.90 11.05 -29.26
CA GLU A 53 -8.34 9.81 -29.92
C GLU A 53 -7.20 8.79 -30.06
N ASN A 54 -5.97 9.26 -30.34
CA ASN A 54 -4.79 8.40 -30.38
C ASN A 54 -4.49 7.77 -29.00
N GLN A 55 -4.56 8.56 -27.92
CA GLN A 55 -4.38 8.04 -26.56
C GLN A 55 -5.48 7.03 -26.19
N LYS A 56 -6.73 7.32 -26.54
CA LYS A 56 -7.86 6.42 -26.33
C LYS A 56 -7.66 5.09 -27.05
N GLN A 57 -7.22 5.11 -28.30
CA GLN A 57 -6.95 3.90 -29.08
C GLN A 57 -5.78 3.08 -28.51
N LYS A 58 -4.74 3.77 -28.02
CA LYS A 58 -3.62 3.12 -27.32
C LYS A 58 -4.09 2.42 -26.04
N ASN A 59 -4.94 3.05 -25.25
CA ASN A 59 -5.52 2.45 -24.04
C ASN A 59 -6.41 1.24 -24.35
N ILE A 60 -7.22 1.31 -25.41
CA ILE A 60 -8.03 0.16 -25.87
C ILE A 60 -7.13 -1.02 -26.24
N THR A 61 -6.04 -0.75 -26.96
CA THR A 61 -5.07 -1.78 -27.37
C THR A 61 -4.38 -2.41 -26.15
N LEU A 62 -3.94 -1.58 -25.20
CA LEU A 62 -3.29 -2.05 -23.97
C LEU A 62 -4.23 -2.88 -23.11
N ASN A 63 -5.50 -2.47 -22.99
CA ASN A 63 -6.52 -3.25 -22.28
C ASN A 63 -6.76 -4.60 -22.94
N LYS A 64 -6.77 -4.66 -24.28
CA LYS A 64 -6.91 -5.93 -25.00
C LYS A 64 -5.73 -6.87 -24.70
N GLN A 65 -4.50 -6.35 -24.74
CA GLN A 65 -3.29 -7.13 -24.39
C GLN A 65 -3.33 -7.64 -22.94
N ASN A 66 -3.79 -6.82 -21.99
CA ASN A 66 -3.93 -7.24 -20.60
C ASN A 66 -4.99 -8.33 -20.41
N ILE A 67 -6.11 -8.27 -21.15
CA ILE A 67 -7.13 -9.33 -21.13
C ILE A 67 -6.58 -10.63 -21.70
N GLU A 68 -5.83 -10.58 -22.80
CA GLU A 68 -5.17 -11.76 -23.38
C GLU A 68 -4.16 -12.39 -22.39
N LEU A 69 -3.36 -11.57 -21.68
CA LEU A 69 -2.46 -12.04 -20.61
C LEU A 69 -3.21 -12.69 -19.44
N LEU A 70 -4.33 -12.11 -19.03
CA LEU A 70 -5.16 -12.67 -17.95
C LEU A 70 -5.79 -14.01 -18.35
N GLN A 71 -6.23 -14.14 -19.61
CA GLN A 71 -6.75 -15.41 -20.14
C GLN A 71 -5.66 -16.48 -20.20
N LEU A 72 -4.46 -16.12 -20.67
CA LEU A 72 -3.30 -17.01 -20.67
C LEU A 72 -2.95 -17.47 -19.25
N ASN A 73 -2.98 -16.56 -18.27
CA ASN A 73 -2.74 -16.90 -16.86
C ASN A 73 -3.82 -17.83 -16.29
N GLN A 74 -5.10 -17.62 -16.61
CA GLN A 74 -6.20 -18.49 -16.18
C GLN A 74 -6.14 -19.88 -16.84
N GLU A 75 -5.67 -19.97 -18.08
CA GLU A 75 -5.41 -21.25 -18.76
C GLU A 75 -4.22 -21.97 -18.11
N ASN A 76 -3.17 -21.24 -17.73
CA ASN A 76 -2.00 -21.80 -17.03
C ASN A 76 -2.33 -22.24 -15.59
N GLU A 77 -3.17 -21.50 -14.86
CA GLU A 77 -3.63 -21.86 -13.50
C GLU A 77 -4.31 -23.23 -13.44
N LYS A 78 -4.97 -23.66 -14.53
CA LYS A 78 -5.64 -24.96 -14.60
C LYS A 78 -4.70 -26.16 -14.75
N SER A 79 -3.40 -25.97 -15.00
CA SER A 79 -2.46 -27.07 -15.27
C SER A 79 -1.33 -27.25 -14.27
N ILE A 80 -1.16 -26.35 -13.30
CA ILE A 80 0.01 -26.37 -12.43
C ILE A 80 -0.25 -27.24 -11.21
N GLU A 81 0.15 -28.51 -11.29
CA GLU A 81 0.38 -29.32 -10.09
C GLU A 81 1.53 -28.69 -9.30
N THR A 82 1.18 -28.03 -8.20
CA THR A 82 2.16 -27.37 -7.32
C THR A 82 2.91 -28.38 -6.45
N LYS A 83 2.36 -29.59 -6.28
CA LYS A 83 2.94 -30.66 -5.45
C LYS A 83 2.78 -32.01 -6.12
N THR A 84 3.84 -32.82 -6.02
CA THR A 84 3.81 -34.25 -6.32
C THR A 84 2.88 -35.00 -5.35
N GLU A 85 2.48 -36.22 -5.70
CA GLU A 85 1.69 -37.12 -4.82
C GLU A 85 2.32 -37.35 -3.43
N LYS A 86 3.64 -37.15 -3.30
CA LYS A 86 4.39 -37.25 -2.04
C LYS A 86 4.46 -35.93 -1.25
N GLY A 87 3.70 -34.92 -1.65
CA GLY A 87 3.61 -33.61 -0.99
C GLY A 87 4.80 -32.67 -1.22
N ARG A 88 5.78 -33.05 -2.07
CA ARG A 88 6.92 -32.19 -2.42
C ARG A 88 6.55 -31.24 -3.55
N TYR A 89 7.03 -30.00 -3.50
CA TYR A 89 6.88 -29.05 -4.62
C TYR A 89 7.48 -29.63 -5.91
N THR A 90 6.77 -29.49 -7.02
CA THR A 90 7.26 -29.90 -8.35
C THR A 90 8.50 -29.11 -8.73
N ASP A 91 9.33 -29.67 -9.62
CA ASP A 91 10.58 -29.02 -10.01
C ASP A 91 10.31 -27.70 -10.76
N ASP A 92 9.20 -27.59 -11.49
CA ASP A 92 8.74 -26.36 -12.11
C ASP A 92 8.38 -25.29 -11.08
N MET A 93 7.68 -25.67 -9.99
CA MET A 93 7.37 -24.76 -8.90
C MET A 93 8.64 -24.31 -8.15
N ARG A 94 9.62 -25.22 -7.96
CA ARG A 94 10.91 -24.85 -7.35
C ARG A 94 11.69 -23.91 -8.25
N THR A 95 11.72 -24.15 -9.55
CA THR A 95 12.37 -23.27 -10.54
C THR A 95 11.72 -21.90 -10.57
N CYS A 96 10.38 -21.82 -10.59
CA CYS A 96 9.65 -20.57 -10.52
C CYS A 96 9.93 -19.81 -9.20
N ILE A 97 9.98 -20.49 -8.05
CA ILE A 97 10.37 -19.88 -6.77
C ILE A 97 11.81 -19.37 -6.81
N LEU A 98 12.74 -20.11 -7.41
CA LEU A 98 14.13 -19.69 -7.57
C LEU A 98 14.25 -18.48 -8.52
N GLU A 99 13.48 -18.45 -9.61
CA GLU A 99 13.40 -17.33 -10.53
C GLU A 99 12.80 -16.09 -9.85
N LEU A 100 11.68 -16.23 -9.13
CA LEU A 100 11.08 -15.15 -8.33
C LEU A 100 11.98 -14.66 -7.20
N ALA A 101 12.77 -15.55 -6.58
CA ALA A 101 13.76 -15.18 -5.57
C ALA A 101 15.02 -14.54 -6.19
N SER A 102 15.29 -14.79 -7.48
CA SER A 102 16.39 -14.18 -8.24
C SER A 102 16.03 -12.84 -8.87
N LEU A 103 14.73 -12.60 -9.09
CA LEU A 103 14.21 -11.28 -9.34
C LEU A 103 14.34 -10.50 -8.03
N GLU A 104 15.08 -9.38 -8.05
CA GLU A 104 15.01 -8.39 -6.98
C GLU A 104 13.58 -7.81 -6.97
N ILE A 105 12.63 -8.56 -6.40
CA ILE A 105 11.31 -8.04 -6.08
C ILE A 105 11.60 -6.93 -5.07
N PRO A 106 11.27 -5.67 -5.37
CA PRO A 106 11.56 -4.58 -4.45
C PRO A 106 10.75 -4.81 -3.18
N CYS A 107 11.37 -5.42 -2.17
CA CYS A 107 10.81 -5.69 -0.84
C CYS A 107 10.39 -4.41 -0.10
N ASN A 108 10.71 -3.25 -0.67
CA ASN A 108 10.62 -1.94 -0.06
C ASN A 108 9.58 -1.04 -0.77
N LYS A 109 8.80 -1.54 -1.74
CA LYS A 109 7.84 -0.71 -2.48
C LYS A 109 6.48 -1.39 -2.58
N VAL A 110 5.47 -0.65 -2.13
CA VAL A 110 4.06 -0.97 -2.34
C VAL A 110 3.76 -1.03 -3.84
N SER A 111 3.18 -2.14 -4.32
CA SER A 111 2.90 -2.28 -5.75
C SER A 111 1.72 -1.39 -6.18
N ALA A 112 1.83 -0.82 -7.39
CA ALA A 112 0.74 -0.01 -7.98
C ALA A 112 -0.56 -0.81 -8.16
N HIS A 113 -0.45 -2.13 -8.33
CA HIS A 113 -1.61 -3.03 -8.40
C HIS A 113 -2.38 -3.04 -7.06
N VAL A 114 -1.68 -3.16 -5.93
CA VAL A 114 -2.32 -3.14 -4.61
C VAL A 114 -3.01 -1.80 -4.36
N ALA A 115 -2.37 -0.69 -4.74
CA ALA A 115 -2.97 0.64 -4.62
C ALA A 115 -4.26 0.78 -5.45
N HIS A 116 -4.27 0.25 -6.68
CA HIS A 116 -5.45 0.23 -7.53
C HIS A 116 -6.60 -0.58 -6.92
N GLU A 117 -6.31 -1.76 -6.38
CA GLU A 117 -7.31 -2.62 -5.73
C GLU A 117 -7.89 -1.98 -4.47
N LEU A 118 -7.04 -1.31 -3.67
CA LEU A 118 -7.49 -0.54 -2.51
C LEU A 118 -8.40 0.63 -2.90
N ALA A 119 -8.09 1.34 -3.99
CA ALA A 119 -8.91 2.45 -4.48
C ALA A 119 -10.31 2.00 -4.94
N GLN A 120 -10.44 0.76 -5.42
CA GLN A 120 -11.73 0.17 -5.81
C GLN A 120 -12.48 -0.50 -4.65
N SER A 121 -11.80 -0.77 -3.55
CA SER A 121 -12.35 -1.52 -2.42
C SER A 121 -13.16 -0.61 -1.50
N LYS A 122 -14.40 -1.02 -1.19
CA LYS A 122 -15.26 -0.30 -0.23
C LYS A 122 -14.79 -0.46 1.19
N HIS A 123 -14.29 -1.64 1.56
CA HIS A 123 -13.70 -1.91 2.87
C HIS A 123 -12.32 -2.53 2.72
N TRP A 124 -11.39 -2.04 3.53
CA TRP A 124 -10.02 -2.52 3.61
C TRP A 124 -9.44 -2.16 4.97
N GLY A 125 -8.54 -3.02 5.44
CA GLY A 125 -7.85 -2.86 6.70
C GLY A 125 -6.39 -3.29 6.59
N ALA A 126 -5.53 -2.68 7.38
CA ALA A 126 -4.12 -2.99 7.38
C ALA A 126 -3.74 -3.86 8.58
N PHE A 127 -2.72 -4.67 8.41
CA PHE A 127 -2.13 -5.42 9.50
C PHE A 127 -0.62 -5.49 9.37
N SER A 128 0.03 -5.86 10.47
CA SER A 128 1.43 -6.24 10.42
C SER A 128 1.68 -7.52 11.20
N ASP A 129 2.69 -8.24 10.72
CA ASP A 129 3.24 -9.42 11.34
C ASP A 129 4.77 -9.31 11.44
N GLY A 130 5.34 -9.95 12.45
CA GLY A 130 6.78 -9.92 12.73
C GLY A 130 7.33 -11.32 12.78
N THR A 131 8.42 -11.57 12.05
CA THR A 131 9.13 -12.85 12.09
C THR A 131 10.64 -12.68 12.20
N SER A 132 11.32 -13.75 12.58
CA SER A 132 12.78 -13.80 12.68
C SER A 132 13.28 -15.01 11.90
N ARG A 133 14.15 -14.79 10.92
CA ARG A 133 14.72 -15.85 10.08
C ARG A 133 16.22 -15.65 9.94
N ASP A 134 17.00 -16.68 10.24
CA ASP A 134 18.48 -16.67 10.15
C ASP A 134 19.13 -15.48 10.88
N GLY A 135 18.61 -15.15 12.07
CA GLY A 135 19.07 -14.02 12.88
C GLY A 135 18.61 -12.64 12.38
N LYS A 136 17.94 -12.54 11.23
CA LYS A 136 17.37 -11.30 10.70
C LYS A 136 15.93 -11.14 11.15
N LYS A 137 15.58 -9.93 11.60
CA LYS A 137 14.21 -9.56 11.94
C LYS A 137 13.52 -9.00 10.72
N ILE A 138 12.30 -9.44 10.46
CA ILE A 138 11.53 -9.05 9.29
C ILE A 138 10.12 -8.68 9.76
N VAL A 139 9.64 -7.55 9.30
CA VAL A 139 8.26 -7.09 9.49
C VAL A 139 7.53 -7.25 8.17
N ASP A 140 6.45 -7.99 8.18
CA ASP A 140 5.48 -8.05 7.10
C ASP A 140 4.38 -7.03 7.39
N ILE A 141 4.00 -6.27 6.38
CA ILE A 141 2.83 -5.39 6.44
C ILE A 141 1.91 -5.82 5.31
N GLY A 142 0.65 -6.07 5.64
CA GLY A 142 -0.37 -6.47 4.68
C GLY A 142 -1.60 -5.58 4.73
N VAL A 143 -2.39 -5.66 3.67
CA VAL A 143 -3.73 -5.07 3.61
C VAL A 143 -4.72 -6.15 3.22
N HIS A 144 -5.80 -6.25 3.98
CA HIS A 144 -6.93 -7.08 3.61
C HIS A 144 -7.99 -6.21 2.93
N THR A 145 -8.61 -6.75 1.91
CA THR A 145 -9.83 -6.23 1.28
C THR A 145 -10.95 -7.24 1.49
N GLU A 146 -12.14 -6.97 0.94
CA GLU A 146 -13.24 -7.95 0.92
C GLU A 146 -12.92 -9.19 0.07
N LYS A 147 -12.05 -9.05 -0.95
CA LYS A 147 -11.75 -10.11 -1.91
C LYS A 147 -10.54 -10.94 -1.51
N GLN A 148 -9.48 -10.27 -1.07
CA GLN A 148 -8.20 -10.92 -0.79
C GLN A 148 -7.28 -10.08 0.11
N THR A 149 -6.17 -10.69 0.48
CA THR A 149 -5.10 -10.08 1.26
C THR A 149 -3.88 -9.86 0.38
N TYR A 150 -3.29 -8.67 0.47
CA TYR A 150 -2.08 -8.31 -0.26
C TYR A 150 -0.95 -8.03 0.71
N CYS A 151 0.25 -8.52 0.40
CA CYS A 151 1.48 -8.15 1.08
C CYS A 151 1.98 -6.80 0.52
N LEU A 152 2.26 -5.85 1.42
CA LEU A 152 2.84 -4.54 1.09
C LEU A 152 4.37 -4.57 1.13
N GLY A 153 4.98 -5.62 1.68
CA GLY A 153 6.41 -5.87 1.64
C GLY A 153 6.95 -6.57 2.90
N TYR A 154 8.10 -7.21 2.74
CA TYR A 154 8.89 -7.80 3.82
C TYR A 154 10.06 -6.87 4.15
N ILE A 155 9.95 -6.16 5.27
CA ILE A 155 10.88 -5.09 5.62
C ILE A 155 11.86 -5.63 6.67
N PRO A 156 13.15 -5.79 6.34
CA PRO A 156 14.14 -6.18 7.31
C PRO A 156 14.35 -5.04 8.33
N VAL A 157 14.35 -5.38 9.61
CA VAL A 157 14.62 -4.43 10.70
C VAL A 157 15.86 -4.87 11.48
N ALA A 158 16.72 -3.92 11.84
CA ALA A 158 17.92 -4.21 12.63
C ALA A 158 17.55 -4.60 14.07
N VAL A 159 16.53 -3.94 14.63
CA VAL A 159 16.03 -4.16 16.00
C VAL A 159 14.50 -4.15 15.97
N GLU A 160 13.89 -5.14 16.60
CA GLU A 160 12.43 -5.25 16.74
C GLU A 160 11.97 -4.49 18.01
N ASN A 161 12.11 -3.16 17.98
CA ASN A 161 11.63 -2.28 19.06
C ASN A 161 10.46 -1.41 18.60
N ALA A 162 9.68 -0.88 19.55
CA ALA A 162 8.45 -0.13 19.26
C ALA A 162 8.68 1.07 18.33
N GLU A 163 9.81 1.77 18.49
CA GLU A 163 10.18 2.90 17.64
C GLU A 163 10.44 2.48 16.19
N THR A 164 11.25 1.44 15.99
CA THR A 164 11.60 0.91 14.66
C THR A 164 10.36 0.38 13.96
N LEU A 165 9.52 -0.38 14.67
CA LEU A 165 8.26 -0.89 14.14
C LEU A 165 7.30 0.25 13.77
N SER A 166 7.15 1.24 14.64
CA SER A 166 6.30 2.42 14.36
C SER A 166 6.77 3.18 13.12
N ASN A 167 8.08 3.39 12.97
CA ASN A 167 8.65 4.07 11.79
C ASN A 167 8.39 3.28 10.50
N VAL A 168 8.61 1.96 10.53
CA VAL A 168 8.36 1.07 9.38
C VAL A 168 6.89 1.08 8.98
N VAL A 169 5.98 1.00 9.96
CA VAL A 169 4.53 1.06 9.73
C VAL A 169 4.12 2.42 9.16
N GLN A 170 4.58 3.52 9.76
CA GLN A 170 4.23 4.88 9.31
C GLN A 170 4.70 5.15 7.88
N ASN A 171 5.92 4.72 7.53
CA ASN A 171 6.45 4.88 6.18
C ASN A 171 5.62 4.10 5.17
N THR A 172 5.36 2.81 5.45
CA THR A 172 4.62 1.91 4.54
C THR A 172 3.17 2.38 4.34
N ILE A 173 2.51 2.79 5.43
CA ILE A 173 1.15 3.37 5.36
C ILE A 173 1.15 4.67 4.54
N THR A 174 2.15 5.52 4.74
CA THR A 174 2.24 6.80 4.01
C THR A 174 2.46 6.58 2.52
N GLU A 175 3.33 5.64 2.14
CA GLU A 175 3.54 5.28 0.74
C GLU A 175 2.28 4.68 0.11
N THR A 176 1.61 3.78 0.81
CA THR A 176 0.34 3.18 0.36
C THR A 176 -0.73 4.26 0.16
N ALA A 177 -0.89 5.17 1.12
CA ALA A 177 -1.88 6.25 1.05
C ALA A 177 -1.64 7.19 -0.14
N LYS A 178 -0.38 7.49 -0.45
CA LYS A 178 0.00 8.28 -1.63
C LYS A 178 -0.32 7.57 -2.94
N LEU A 179 -0.09 6.27 -3.03
CA LEU A 179 -0.35 5.50 -4.24
C LEU A 179 -1.83 5.27 -4.50
N VAL A 180 -2.63 5.11 -3.43
CA VAL A 180 -4.11 5.01 -3.53
C VAL A 180 -4.72 6.35 -3.94
N ASN A 181 -4.01 7.46 -3.73
CA ASN A 181 -4.50 8.78 -4.07
C ASN A 181 -4.50 8.99 -5.59
N SER A 182 -5.69 9.07 -6.18
CA SER A 182 -5.89 9.29 -7.62
C SER A 182 -5.31 10.62 -8.09
N ASP A 183 -5.23 11.62 -7.19
CA ASP A 183 -4.58 12.90 -7.42
C ASP A 183 -3.43 13.09 -6.42
N PRO A 184 -2.15 12.91 -6.82
CA PRO A 184 -1.01 13.02 -5.92
C PRO A 184 -0.81 14.43 -5.34
N THR A 185 -1.50 15.45 -5.85
CA THR A 185 -1.47 16.83 -5.32
C THR A 185 -2.52 17.10 -4.26
N ASN A 186 -3.51 16.19 -4.08
CA ASN A 186 -4.56 16.34 -3.09
C ASN A 186 -4.11 15.79 -1.72
N GLU A 187 -3.44 16.64 -0.93
CA GLU A 187 -2.96 16.27 0.42
C GLU A 187 -4.07 15.86 1.39
N ASN A 188 -5.28 16.43 1.23
CA ASN A 188 -6.42 16.10 2.08
C ASN A 188 -6.85 14.65 1.88
N GLN A 189 -6.93 14.19 0.63
CA GLN A 189 -7.28 12.81 0.31
C GLN A 189 -6.19 11.81 0.74
N CYS A 190 -4.92 12.17 0.58
CA CYS A 190 -3.82 11.37 1.11
C CYS A 190 -3.90 11.22 2.64
N THR A 191 -4.24 12.29 3.35
CA THR A 191 -4.41 12.30 4.81
C THR A 191 -5.58 11.43 5.24
N GLU A 192 -6.71 11.48 4.52
CA GLU A 192 -7.87 10.64 4.78
C GLU A 192 -7.55 9.15 4.60
N ASN A 193 -6.88 8.79 3.50
CA ASN A 193 -6.44 7.41 3.23
C ASN A 193 -5.48 6.90 4.32
N LYS A 194 -4.53 7.74 4.75
CA LYS A 194 -3.62 7.43 5.87
C LYS A 194 -4.38 7.18 7.16
N ASN A 195 -5.32 8.05 7.52
CA ASN A 195 -6.12 7.91 8.73
C ASN A 195 -6.99 6.65 8.72
N ARG A 196 -7.50 6.28 7.54
CA ARG A 196 -8.28 5.06 7.36
C ARG A 196 -7.45 3.78 7.53
N LEU A 197 -6.24 3.77 6.98
CA LEU A 197 -5.25 2.71 7.22
C LEU A 197 -4.91 2.58 8.70
N LEU A 198 -4.61 3.69 9.37
CA LEU A 198 -4.25 3.69 10.78
C LEU A 198 -5.39 3.22 11.68
N LYS A 199 -6.63 3.65 11.41
CA LYS A 199 -7.82 3.22 12.19
C LYS A 199 -8.12 1.73 12.07
N SER A 200 -7.77 1.13 10.94
CA SER A 200 -7.97 -0.29 10.69
C SER A 200 -6.73 -1.12 10.95
N PHE A 201 -5.62 -0.49 11.37
CA PHE A 201 -4.34 -1.15 11.55
C PHE A 201 -4.38 -2.08 12.75
N THR A 202 -4.05 -3.35 12.53
CA THR A 202 -4.00 -4.36 13.58
C THR A 202 -2.65 -5.09 13.57
N THR A 203 -2.05 -5.25 14.74
CA THR A 203 -0.82 -6.04 14.90
C THR A 203 -1.18 -7.44 15.32
N VAL A 204 -0.89 -8.43 14.47
CA VAL A 204 -1.34 -9.81 14.69
C VAL A 204 -0.36 -10.57 15.60
N MET A 205 0.95 -10.24 15.58
CA MET A 205 1.95 -10.90 16.44
C MET A 205 3.10 -10.04 17.00
N SER A 206 3.27 -8.78 16.60
CA SER A 206 4.51 -8.02 16.87
C SER A 206 4.77 -7.71 18.36
N ASP A 207 3.72 -7.39 19.13
CA ASP A 207 3.85 -7.20 20.58
C ASP A 207 3.81 -8.53 21.33
N ARG A 208 3.02 -9.50 20.88
CA ARG A 208 2.86 -10.77 21.59
C ARG A 208 4.17 -11.56 21.64
N SER A 209 4.85 -11.72 20.50
CA SER A 209 6.11 -12.48 20.50
C SER A 209 7.20 -11.73 21.25
N SER A 210 7.30 -10.41 21.09
CA SER A 210 8.36 -9.60 21.70
C SER A 210 8.16 -9.42 23.21
N VAL A 211 6.92 -9.20 23.67
CA VAL A 211 6.58 -9.17 25.09
C VAL A 211 6.75 -10.55 25.71
N MET A 212 6.27 -11.64 25.09
CA MET A 212 6.51 -12.99 25.61
C MET A 212 8.00 -13.36 25.65
N LYS A 213 8.78 -12.98 24.63
CA LYS A 213 10.25 -13.18 24.64
C LYS A 213 10.90 -12.40 25.77
N LYS A 214 10.56 -11.12 25.95
CA LYS A 214 11.10 -10.29 27.04
C LYS A 214 10.68 -10.82 28.42
N THR A 215 9.42 -11.20 28.58
CA THR A 215 8.92 -11.79 29.82
C THR A 215 9.60 -13.12 30.12
N ASN A 216 9.81 -13.99 29.13
CA ASN A 216 10.55 -15.24 29.31
C ASN A 216 12.00 -14.98 29.74
N ILE A 217 12.68 -14.01 29.11
CA ILE A 217 14.05 -13.61 29.51
C ILE A 217 14.07 -13.15 30.97
N LEU A 218 13.13 -12.28 31.36
CA LEU A 218 13.04 -11.79 32.75
C LEU A 218 12.71 -12.92 33.73
N LEU A 219 11.86 -13.87 33.33
CA LEU A 219 11.50 -15.03 34.14
C LEU A 219 12.68 -15.99 34.32
N ASP A 220 13.48 -16.17 33.26
CA ASP A 220 14.72 -16.96 33.26
C ASP A 220 15.78 -16.32 34.15
N GLU A 221 15.99 -15.02 34.01
CA GLU A 221 16.92 -14.24 34.83
C GLU A 221 16.53 -14.28 36.31
N TRP A 222 15.24 -14.09 36.63
CA TRP A 222 14.73 -14.21 37.99
C TRP A 222 14.93 -15.63 38.55
N ARG A 223 14.55 -16.67 37.79
CA ARG A 223 14.73 -18.07 38.21
C ARG A 223 16.21 -18.37 38.48
N LYS A 224 17.11 -17.89 37.60
CA LYS A 224 18.55 -18.04 37.74
C LYS A 224 19.06 -17.34 39.00
N GLN A 225 18.66 -16.10 39.24
CA GLN A 225 19.01 -15.35 40.45
C GLN A 225 18.54 -16.08 41.72
N VAL A 226 17.30 -16.58 41.75
CA VAL A 226 16.77 -17.33 42.89
C VAL A 226 17.59 -18.60 43.12
N LEU A 227 17.88 -19.38 42.08
CA LEU A 227 18.69 -20.60 42.18
C LEU A 227 20.14 -20.33 42.60
N GLU A 228 20.73 -19.22 42.16
CA GLU A 228 22.10 -18.82 42.51
C GLU A 228 22.20 -18.24 43.93
N GLN A 229 21.14 -17.59 44.41
CA GLN A 229 21.10 -16.95 45.73
C GLN A 229 20.85 -17.92 46.89
N SER A 230 20.60 -19.21 46.63
CA SER A 230 20.00 -20.05 47.64
C SER A 230 20.55 -21.48 47.65
N GLY A 231 20.91 -21.94 48.84
CA GLY A 231 21.09 -23.35 49.16
C GLY A 231 19.75 -24.09 49.20
N LEU A 232 18.88 -23.87 48.21
CA LEU A 232 17.57 -24.48 48.12
C LEU A 232 17.70 -26.00 48.16
N GLN A 233 16.86 -26.62 48.98
CA GLN A 233 16.70 -28.05 49.01
C GLN A 233 16.02 -28.52 47.71
N ARG A 234 16.25 -29.79 47.36
CA ARG A 234 15.77 -30.39 46.10
C ARG A 234 14.25 -30.23 45.89
N ASP A 235 13.46 -30.25 46.97
CA ASP A 235 12.01 -30.10 46.89
C ASP A 235 11.57 -28.64 46.70
N GLU A 236 12.38 -27.67 47.10
CA GLU A 236 12.11 -26.25 46.86
C GLU A 236 12.43 -25.86 45.41
N ILE A 237 13.49 -26.46 44.83
CA ILE A 237 13.80 -26.34 43.39
C ILE A 237 12.62 -26.85 42.55
N LYS A 238 12.04 -28.01 42.89
CA LYS A 238 10.85 -28.53 42.18
C LYS A 238 9.65 -27.59 42.25
N LYS A 239 9.42 -26.94 43.40
CA LYS A 239 8.34 -25.96 43.56
C LYS A 239 8.58 -24.71 42.72
N LEU A 240 9.84 -24.25 42.64
CA LEU A 240 10.24 -23.14 41.79
C LEU A 240 10.04 -23.46 40.31
N ASP A 241 10.41 -24.67 39.87
CA ASP A 241 10.20 -25.13 38.49
C ASP A 241 8.72 -25.24 38.14
N PHE A 242 7.90 -25.73 39.07
CA PHE A 242 6.45 -25.78 38.91
C PHE A 242 5.84 -24.38 38.77
N LEU A 243 6.28 -23.42 39.59
CA LEU A 243 5.86 -22.03 39.51
C LEU A 243 6.28 -21.39 38.17
N TYR A 244 7.52 -21.61 37.74
CA TYR A 244 8.05 -21.15 36.46
C TYR A 244 7.24 -21.71 35.27
N CYS A 245 6.91 -23.00 35.28
CA CYS A 245 6.06 -23.61 34.25
C CYS A 245 4.61 -23.05 34.29
N SER A 246 4.07 -22.85 35.50
CA SER A 246 2.73 -22.29 35.68
C SER A 246 2.63 -20.84 35.20
N ALA A 247 3.68 -20.04 35.39
CA ALA A 247 3.74 -18.68 34.89
C ALA A 247 3.66 -18.62 33.35
N HIS A 248 4.32 -19.54 32.63
CA HIS A 248 4.19 -19.64 31.17
C HIS A 248 2.75 -19.95 30.73
N VAL A 249 2.05 -20.84 31.45
CA VAL A 249 0.66 -21.20 31.16
C VAL A 249 -0.28 -20.01 31.43
N LEU A 250 -0.10 -19.32 32.57
CA LEU A 250 -0.91 -18.16 32.95
C LEU A 250 -0.70 -16.97 32.01
N LEU A 251 0.54 -16.74 31.55
CA LEU A 251 0.85 -15.76 30.51
C LEU A 251 0.17 -16.11 29.18
N GLY A 252 0.04 -17.40 28.86
CA GLY A 252 -0.76 -17.88 27.75
C GLY A 252 -2.24 -17.53 27.87
N PHE A 253 -2.82 -17.65 29.06
CA PHE A 253 -4.26 -17.40 29.30
C PHE A 253 -4.65 -15.92 29.36
N HIS A 254 -3.75 -15.02 29.75
CA HIS A 254 -4.05 -13.59 29.78
C HIS A 254 -4.53 -13.05 28.41
N SER A 255 -4.07 -13.66 27.31
CA SER A 255 -4.45 -13.32 25.94
C SER A 255 -5.90 -13.66 25.54
N GLU A 256 -6.57 -14.55 26.26
CA GLU A 256 -7.99 -14.91 26.02
C GLU A 256 -8.95 -14.03 26.84
N MET A 257 -8.49 -13.48 27.98
CA MET A 257 -9.32 -12.63 28.86
C MET A 257 -9.55 -11.22 28.31
N GLU A 258 -8.61 -10.64 27.55
CA GLU A 258 -8.81 -9.34 26.88
C GLU A 258 -9.83 -9.41 25.73
N LYS A 259 -10.03 -10.58 25.12
CA LYS A 259 -11.07 -10.77 24.09
C LYS A 259 -12.46 -10.87 24.70
N THR A 260 -12.57 -11.40 25.91
CA THR A 260 -13.85 -11.54 26.62
C THR A 260 -14.28 -10.25 27.30
N SER A 261 -13.34 -9.41 27.77
CA SER A 261 -13.66 -8.13 28.41
C SER A 261 -14.18 -7.05 27.45
N LYS A 262 -13.94 -7.18 26.13
CA LYS A 262 -14.51 -6.29 25.11
C LYS A 262 -15.96 -6.61 24.71
N ASN A 263 -16.50 -7.74 25.19
CA ASN A 263 -17.88 -8.17 24.94
C ASN A 263 -18.77 -8.04 26.19
N PHE A 264 -18.30 -7.31 27.21
CA PHE A 264 -19.09 -6.89 28.38
C PHE A 264 -19.21 -5.37 28.42
#